data_AF-A0A0F6AG58-F1
#
_entry.id   AF-A0A0F6AG58-F1
#
_cell.length_a   1.000
_cell.length_b   1.000
_cell.length_c   1.000
_cell.angle_alpha   90.00
_cell.angle_beta   90.00
_cell.angle_gamma   90.00
#
_symmetry.space_group_name_H-M   'P 1'
#
loop_
_entity.id
_entity.type
_entity.pdbx_description
1 polymer ?
#
loop_
_entity_poly.entity_id
_entity_poly.type
_entity_poly.pdbx_seq_one_letter_code
_entity_poly.pdbx_strand_id
1 'polypeptide(L)' 'MYKVLKATLMAGLLAASGQALAWTSNDPSFNDNCSWRLVKVHRYTGFYGEEYKANGSCKYQNKFLNYRNYMINYW' A
#
# COMPACT_ATOMS: atom_id res chain seq x y z
N MET A 1 -38.44 3.77 16.72
CA MET A 1 -37.62 4.62 15.83
C MET A 1 -36.10 4.48 16.06
N TYR A 2 -35.59 3.30 16.48
CA TYR A 2 -34.16 3.10 16.80
C TYR A 2 -33.43 2.15 15.83
N LYS A 3 -34.16 1.46 14.95
CA LYS A 3 -33.57 0.49 14.01
C LYS A 3 -32.94 1.14 12.77
N VAL A 4 -33.50 2.25 12.31
CA VAL A 4 -33.02 2.96 11.11
C VAL A 4 -31.68 3.67 11.36
N LEU A 5 -31.50 4.25 12.56
CA LEU A 5 -30.28 4.97 12.94
C LEU A 5 -29.05 4.04 13.06
N LYS A 6 -29.26 2.76 13.39
CA LYS A 6 -28.19 1.77 13.54
C LYS A 6 -27.67 1.27 12.18
N ALA A 7 -28.57 1.19 11.19
CA ALA A 7 -28.23 0.74 9.84
C ALA A 7 -27.41 1.78 9.07
N THR A 8 -27.71 3.06 9.22
CA THR A 8 -26.94 4.15 8.58
C THR A 8 -25.54 4.31 9.19
N LEU A 9 -25.38 4.08 10.50
CA LEU A 9 -24.08 4.16 11.16
C LEU A 9 -23.12 3.03 10.72
N MET A 10 -23.65 1.81 10.51
CA MET A 10 -22.84 0.68 10.00
C MET A 10 -22.47 0.83 8.53
N ALA A 11 -23.35 1.41 7.70
CA ALA A 11 -23.02 1.72 6.32
C ALA A 11 -21.89 2.78 6.20
N GLY A 12 -21.87 3.76 7.11
CA GLY A 12 -20.79 4.74 7.20
C GLY A 12 -19.43 4.14 7.57
N LEU A 13 -19.40 3.17 8.50
CA LEU A 13 -18.14 2.49 8.87
C LEU A 13 -17.59 1.59 7.75
N LEU A 14 -18.46 0.95 6.96
CA LEU A 14 -18.04 0.14 5.80
C LEU A 14 -17.53 0.99 4.63
N ALA A 15 -18.03 2.21 4.46
CA ALA A 15 -17.49 3.16 3.48
C ALA A 15 -16.11 3.70 3.88
N ALA A 16 -15.82 3.76 5.18
CA ALA A 16 -14.53 4.22 5.71
C ALA A 16 -13.41 3.15 5.64
N SER A 17 -13.75 1.86 5.67
CA SER A 17 -12.75 0.78 5.54
C SER A 17 -12.28 0.56 4.09
N GLY A 18 -13.02 1.05 3.10
CA GLY A 18 -12.63 1.01 1.68
C GLY A 18 -11.51 1.98 1.30
N GLN A 19 -11.14 2.92 2.19
CA GLN A 19 -10.12 3.94 1.93
C GLN A 19 -8.72 3.55 2.44
N ALA A 20 -8.57 2.39 3.08
CA ALA A 20 -7.26 1.88 3.53
C ALA A 20 -6.46 1.16 2.42
N LEU A 21 -6.99 1.08 1.19
CA LEU A 21 -6.44 0.28 0.10
C LEU A 21 -6.28 1.09 -1.20
N ALA A 22 -5.73 2.30 -1.14
CA ALA A 22 -5.31 2.98 -2.36
C ALA A 22 -4.30 4.09 -2.11
N TRP A 23 -3.01 3.76 -1.98
CA TRP A 23 -1.97 4.70 -2.42
C TRP A 23 -0.83 3.91 -3.07
N THR A 24 -1.19 3.14 -4.11
CA THR A 24 -0.26 2.84 -5.21
C THR A 24 0.26 4.17 -5.72
N SER A 25 1.53 4.48 -5.44
CA SER A 25 2.21 5.48 -6.25
C SER A 25 2.42 4.81 -7.60
N ASN A 26 1.54 5.11 -8.56
CA ASN A 26 1.71 4.73 -9.97
C ASN A 26 2.87 5.50 -10.63
N ASP A 27 3.64 6.26 -9.85
CA ASP A 27 4.81 6.94 -10.32
C ASP A 27 6.09 6.21 -9.85
N PRO A 28 6.73 5.42 -10.73
CA PRO A 28 8.03 4.83 -10.43
C PRO A 28 9.15 5.87 -10.27
N SER A 29 8.89 7.14 -10.59
CA SER A 29 9.78 8.28 -10.33
C SER A 29 9.52 8.98 -8.99
N PHE A 30 8.54 8.54 -8.20
CA PHE A 30 8.36 9.02 -6.83
C PHE A 30 9.56 8.60 -5.97
N ASN A 31 10.55 9.49 -5.92
CA ASN A 31 11.70 9.39 -5.05
C ASN A 31 11.37 10.07 -3.72
N ASP A 32 11.16 9.26 -2.70
CA ASP A 32 10.83 9.72 -1.36
C ASP A 32 12.07 10.12 -0.55
N ASN A 33 13.23 10.27 -1.21
CA ASN A 33 14.55 10.53 -0.63
C ASN A 33 14.92 9.57 0.51
N CYS A 34 14.32 8.37 0.51
CA CYS A 34 14.58 7.35 1.49
C CYS A 34 15.63 6.37 1.00
N SER A 35 16.49 5.97 1.93
CA SER A 35 17.37 4.83 1.73
C SER A 35 16.58 3.54 1.93
N TRP A 36 16.59 2.66 0.94
CA TRP A 36 15.79 1.43 0.95
C TRP A 36 16.70 0.20 0.97
N ARG A 37 16.39 -0.76 1.85
CA ARG A 37 17.08 -2.06 1.93
C ARG A 37 16.16 -3.15 1.43
N LEU A 38 16.61 -3.91 0.43
CA LEU A 38 15.90 -5.08 -0.07
C LEU A 38 15.79 -6.12 1.05
N VAL A 39 14.58 -6.57 1.35
CA VAL A 39 14.31 -7.58 2.38
C VAL A 39 13.80 -8.89 1.81
N LYS A 40 13.12 -8.86 0.66
CA LYS A 40 12.59 -10.06 0.02
C LYS A 40 12.42 -9.86 -1.48
N VAL A 41 12.70 -10.92 -2.23
CA VAL A 41 12.41 -11.02 -3.66
C VAL A 41 11.34 -12.08 -3.87
N HIS A 42 10.31 -11.73 -4.63
CA HIS A 42 9.23 -12.62 -5.03
C HIS A 42 9.37 -12.91 -6.52
N ARG A 43 9.72 -14.17 -6.85
CA ARG A 43 9.89 -14.61 -8.24
C ARG A 43 9.08 -15.86 -8.48
N TYR A 44 8.08 -15.75 -9.35
CA TYR A 44 7.24 -16.85 -9.82
C TYR A 44 7.07 -16.74 -11.33
N THR A 45 6.50 -17.77 -11.96
CA THR A 45 6.24 -17.74 -13.40
C THR A 45 5.33 -16.55 -13.76
N GLY A 46 5.86 -15.61 -14.55
CA GLY A 46 5.14 -14.40 -14.95
C GLY A 46 4.99 -13.33 -13.87
N PHE A 47 5.75 -13.41 -12.77
CA PHE A 47 5.75 -12.39 -11.72
C PHE A 47 7.16 -12.14 -11.16
N TYR A 48 7.51 -10.87 -11.06
CA TYR A 48 8.72 -10.41 -10.39
C TYR A 48 8.39 -9.19 -9.52
N GLY A 49 8.69 -9.28 -8.23
CA GLY A 49 8.48 -8.20 -7.29
C GLY A 49 9.50 -8.19 -6.15
N GLU A 50 9.72 -7.03 -5.57
CA GLU A 50 10.76 -6.81 -4.56
C GLU A 50 10.19 -6.01 -3.38
N GLU A 51 10.36 -6.53 -2.17
CA GLU A 51 10.04 -5.84 -0.93
C GLU A 51 11.29 -5.19 -0.35
N TYR A 52 11.10 -3.95 0.10
CA TYR A 52 12.12 -3.13 0.72
C TYR A 52 11.64 -2.63 2.07
N LYS A 53 12.58 -2.43 2.99
CA LYS A 53 12.38 -1.66 4.22
C LYS A 53 13.19 -0.39 4.20
N ALA A 54 12.65 0.67 4.78
CA ALA A 54 13.36 1.93 4.92
C ALA A 54 14.54 1.75 5.89
N ASN A 55 15.65 2.42 5.58
CA ASN A 55 16.74 2.63 6.50
C ASN A 55 16.51 3.95 7.22
N GLY A 56 16.15 3.87 8.50
CA GLY A 56 15.92 5.05 9.35
C GLY A 56 14.48 5.57 9.33
N SER A 57 14.33 6.86 9.61
CA SER A 57 13.03 7.50 9.80
C SER A 57 12.46 8.03 8.49
N CYS A 58 11.85 7.15 7.72
CA CYS A 58 11.08 7.47 6.53
C CYS A 58 9.59 7.54 6.82
N LYS A 59 8.88 8.34 6.02
CA LYS A 59 7.40 8.46 6.08
C LYS A 59 6.73 7.10 5.98
N TYR A 60 7.24 6.26 5.08
CA TYR A 60 6.86 4.86 4.93
C TYR A 60 8.01 3.97 5.34
N GLN A 61 7.72 2.89 6.04
CA GLN A 61 8.74 1.97 6.55
C GLN A 61 8.97 0.81 5.60
N ASN A 62 8.03 0.56 4.69
CA ASN A 62 8.07 -0.54 3.74
C ASN A 62 7.67 -0.06 2.35
N LYS A 63 8.25 -0.71 1.35
CA LYS A 63 7.98 -0.49 -0.06
C LYS A 63 7.91 -1.82 -0.79
N PHE A 64 6.97 -1.98 -1.71
CA PHE A 64 6.90 -3.10 -2.63
C PHE A 64 6.90 -2.62 -4.08
N LEU A 65 7.87 -3.11 -4.84
CA LEU A 65 8.03 -2.87 -6.27
C LEU A 65 7.50 -4.08 -7.04
N ASN A 66 6.45 -3.87 -7.84
CA ASN A 66 5.91 -4.88 -8.75
C ASN A 66 6.31 -4.55 -10.18
N TYR A 67 7.23 -5.33 -10.73
CA TYR A 67 7.79 -5.09 -12.07
C TYR A 67 6.87 -5.54 -13.20
N ARG A 68 5.87 -6.39 -12.93
CA ARG A 68 4.89 -6.80 -13.95
C ARG A 68 3.97 -5.65 -14.34
N ASN A 69 3.54 -4.88 -13.34
CA ASN A 69 2.57 -3.81 -13.51
C ASN A 69 3.18 -2.41 -13.40
N TYR A 70 4.51 -2.31 -13.20
CA TYR A 70 5.22 -1.06 -12.93
C TYR A 70 4.62 -0.27 -11.76
N MET A 71 4.20 -0.98 -10.71
CA MET A 71 3.52 -0.39 -9.55
C MET A 71 4.44 -0.37 -8.33
N ILE A 72 4.36 0.72 -7.55
CA ILE A 72 5.01 0.82 -6.26
C ILE A 72 3.96 1.02 -5.17
N ASN A 73 4.05 0.21 -4.11
CA ASN A 73 3.22 0.33 -2.92
C ASN A 73 4.08 0.69 -1.71
N TYR A 74 3.59 1.61 -0.87
CA TYR A 74 4.26 2.07 0.34
C TYR A 74 3.36 1.88 1.56
N TRP A 75 3.92 1.45 2.71
CA TRP A 75 3.21 1.35 3.98
C TRP A 75 4.11 1.47 5.22
#